data_AF-A0A6A5ZGQ1-F1
#
_entry.id   AF-A0A6A5ZGQ1-F1
#
_cell.length_a   1.000
_cell.length_b   1.000
_cell.length_c   1.000
_cell.angle_alpha   90.00
_cell.angle_beta   90.00
_cell.angle_gamma   90.00
#
_symmetry.space_group_name_H-M   'P 1'
#
loop_
_entity.id
_entity.type
_entity.pdbx_description
1 polymer ?
#
loop_
_entity_poly.entity_id
_entity_poly.type
_entity_poly.pdbx_seq_one_letter_code
_entity_poly.pdbx_strand_id
1 'polypeptide(L)'
;MLAQSSRAEEPISSVTFLNPPAPSTTNYSTTPPPCLNPNLPGSTLQHPKKPSTLLFARFTGVTGANKELADRVCEKARDHMSKYDNSHNWEHIQHVVANADLIYSKELERETEWVKQCDPLIILLGCVLHDVDDHKYDEKEEKKKQQQQQEQNLKTTSEEDKNWIMHYLLTSAVPLPLATTIDTIARAVSFSTQRADPTHISTLLATYPELRIVQDADRVETLGARGQGRCFAYHGANKDFQMDSIQRAVQHHWEKLCLLPGMMNTATGREMGEDGWRWMCEFRERWDWETRRLGRVC
;
A
#
# COMPACT_ATOMS: atom_id res chain seq x y z
N MET A 1 -42.85 -12.90 -46.50
CA MET A 1 -42.13 -14.07 -45.96
C MET A 1 -40.78 -13.62 -45.44
N LEU A 2 -40.67 -13.34 -44.14
CA LEU A 2 -39.38 -13.32 -43.42
C LEU A 2 -39.67 -13.86 -42.02
N ALA A 3 -38.99 -14.96 -41.70
CA ALA A 3 -39.32 -15.90 -40.64
C ALA A 3 -38.85 -15.39 -39.27
N GLN A 4 -39.71 -15.59 -38.26
CA GLN A 4 -39.35 -15.49 -36.84
C GLN A 4 -38.52 -16.72 -36.47
N SER A 5 -37.27 -16.52 -36.07
CA SER A 5 -36.41 -17.56 -35.51
C SER A 5 -36.71 -17.69 -34.02
N SER A 6 -37.48 -18.71 -33.65
CA SER A 6 -37.65 -19.15 -32.26
C SER A 6 -36.47 -20.06 -31.90
N ARG A 7 -35.63 -19.62 -30.96
CA ARG A 7 -34.58 -20.46 -30.40
C ARG A 7 -35.17 -21.17 -29.19
N ALA A 8 -35.38 -22.48 -29.33
CA ALA A 8 -35.82 -23.35 -28.25
C ALA A 8 -34.78 -23.35 -27.11
N GLU A 9 -35.24 -23.21 -25.88
CA GLU A 9 -34.45 -23.44 -24.67
C GLU A 9 -34.19 -24.95 -24.54
N GLU A 10 -32.92 -25.34 -24.46
CA GLU A 10 -32.56 -26.72 -24.11
C GLU A 10 -32.71 -26.94 -22.59
N PRO A 11 -33.23 -28.10 -22.15
CA PRO A 11 -33.38 -28.39 -20.73
C PRO A 11 -32.01 -28.63 -20.08
N ILE A 12 -31.74 -27.86 -19.02
CA ILE A 12 -30.56 -28.03 -18.16
C ILE A 12 -30.58 -29.46 -17.60
N SER A 13 -29.57 -30.26 -17.96
CA SER A 13 -29.38 -31.59 -17.40
C SER A 13 -29.29 -31.53 -15.88
N SER A 14 -30.08 -32.34 -15.19
CA SER A 14 -30.08 -32.47 -13.74
C SER A 14 -28.68 -32.78 -13.20
N VAL A 15 -28.04 -31.77 -12.59
CA VAL A 15 -26.82 -31.99 -11.80
C VAL A 15 -27.23 -32.75 -10.54
N THR A 16 -26.86 -34.02 -10.46
CA THR A 16 -27.03 -34.84 -9.26
C THR A 16 -26.15 -34.24 -8.16
N PHE A 17 -26.77 -33.61 -7.17
CA PHE A 17 -26.11 -33.08 -5.99
C PHE A 17 -25.52 -34.24 -5.17
N LEU A 18 -24.21 -34.27 -4.97
CA LEU A 18 -23.62 -35.01 -3.87
C LEU A 18 -24.00 -34.28 -2.57
N ASN A 19 -24.76 -34.94 -1.70
CA ASN A 19 -25.03 -34.43 -0.37
C ASN A 19 -23.69 -34.14 0.34
N PRO A 20 -23.52 -32.97 0.99
CA PRO A 20 -22.35 -32.74 1.80
C PRO A 20 -22.28 -33.80 2.91
N PRO A 21 -21.08 -34.28 3.27
CA PRO A 21 -20.94 -35.22 4.38
C PRO A 21 -21.54 -34.62 5.64
N ALA A 22 -22.19 -35.45 6.45
CA ALA A 22 -22.74 -35.04 7.74
C ALA A 22 -21.66 -34.35 8.59
N PRO A 23 -22.00 -33.30 9.36
CA PRO A 23 -21.01 -32.61 10.18
C PRO A 23 -20.37 -33.61 11.12
N SER A 24 -19.07 -33.86 10.93
CA SER A 24 -18.30 -34.65 11.88
C SER A 24 -18.34 -33.94 13.22
N THR A 25 -18.64 -34.68 14.28
CA THR A 25 -18.48 -34.25 15.67
C THR A 25 -17.00 -34.15 16.01
N THR A 26 -16.28 -33.28 15.31
CA THR A 26 -14.91 -32.90 15.65
C THR A 26 -15.01 -31.90 16.78
N ASN A 27 -14.59 -32.32 17.97
CA ASN A 27 -14.26 -31.41 19.07
C ASN A 27 -13.34 -30.32 18.53
N TYR A 28 -13.84 -29.10 18.38
CA TYR A 28 -13.01 -27.96 18.03
C TYR A 28 -12.01 -27.77 19.17
N SER A 29 -10.74 -28.09 18.91
CA SER A 29 -9.65 -27.66 19.77
C SER A 29 -9.73 -26.14 19.86
N THR A 30 -9.84 -25.59 21.07
CA THR A 30 -9.81 -24.13 21.30
C THR A 30 -8.43 -23.54 21.04
N THR A 31 -7.42 -24.38 20.79
CA THR A 31 -6.09 -23.96 20.39
C THR A 31 -5.97 -23.95 18.85
N PRO A 32 -5.62 -22.79 18.25
CA PRO A 32 -5.33 -22.75 16.82
C PRO A 32 -4.16 -23.68 16.48
N PRO A 33 -4.14 -24.27 15.27
CA PRO A 33 -3.06 -25.16 14.87
C PRO A 33 -1.70 -24.44 14.95
N PRO A 34 -0.64 -25.14 15.37
CA PRO A 34 0.69 -24.54 15.46
C PRO A 34 1.15 -24.04 14.09
N CYS A 35 1.61 -22.79 14.01
CA CYS A 35 2.21 -22.22 12.81
C CYS A 35 3.45 -23.04 12.45
N LEU A 36 3.55 -23.44 11.19
CA LEU A 36 4.63 -24.28 10.66
C LEU A 36 6.02 -23.60 10.69
N ASN A 37 6.14 -22.34 11.15
CA ASN A 37 7.43 -21.71 11.41
C ASN A 37 7.33 -20.58 12.46
N PRO A 38 7.80 -20.79 13.71
CA PRO A 38 7.75 -19.79 14.77
C PRO A 38 8.74 -18.62 14.62
N ASN A 39 9.65 -18.66 13.63
CA ASN A 39 10.69 -17.65 13.41
C ASN A 39 10.38 -16.70 12.24
N LEU A 40 9.22 -16.80 11.60
CA LEU A 40 8.78 -15.83 10.59
C LEU A 40 8.16 -14.61 11.30
N PRO A 41 8.65 -13.38 11.03
CA PRO A 41 7.87 -12.17 11.33
C PRO A 41 6.51 -12.29 10.62
N GLY A 42 5.41 -12.23 11.37
CA GLY A 42 4.06 -12.45 10.83
C GLY A 42 3.54 -13.90 10.91
N SER A 43 4.24 -14.81 11.59
CA SER A 43 3.62 -16.04 12.11
C SER A 43 2.36 -15.66 12.89
N THR A 44 1.23 -16.30 12.57
CA THR A 44 -0.06 -16.04 13.23
C THR A 44 -0.05 -16.27 14.74
N LEU A 45 1.05 -16.81 15.28
CA LEU A 45 1.25 -17.13 16.68
C LEU A 45 2.10 -16.12 17.45
N GLN A 46 2.76 -15.15 16.80
CA GLN A 46 3.56 -14.12 17.46
C GLN A 46 3.19 -12.73 16.95
N HIS A 47 1.91 -12.36 17.10
CA HIS A 47 1.45 -11.02 16.75
C HIS A 47 1.73 -10.04 17.90
N PRO A 48 2.61 -9.04 17.71
CA PRO A 48 2.79 -8.00 18.72
C PRO A 48 1.50 -7.18 18.86
N LYS A 49 1.12 -6.84 20.10
CA LYS A 49 -0.04 -5.98 20.38
C LYS A 49 0.19 -4.50 20.00
N LYS A 50 1.44 -4.14 19.70
CA LYS A 50 1.86 -2.79 19.35
C LYS A 50 2.48 -2.80 17.95
N PRO A 51 2.30 -1.74 17.16
CA PRO A 51 2.99 -1.59 15.90
C PRO A 51 4.51 -1.67 16.07
N SER A 52 5.18 -2.23 15.08
CA SER A 52 6.63 -2.20 14.96
C SER A 52 7.19 -0.77 15.03
N THR A 53 8.31 -0.60 15.73
CA THR A 53 9.08 0.66 15.79
C THR A 53 10.49 0.51 15.23
N LEU A 54 10.80 -0.67 14.68
CA LEU A 54 12.12 -1.01 14.17
C LEU A 54 12.44 -0.19 12.93
N LEU A 55 13.68 0.30 12.85
CA LEU A 55 14.20 0.89 11.62
C LEU A 55 14.71 -0.22 10.68
N PHE A 56 15.26 0.19 9.55
CA PHE A 56 15.78 -0.73 8.55
C PHE A 56 17.14 -1.28 8.97
N ALA A 57 17.20 -2.59 9.20
CA ALA A 57 18.47 -3.25 9.52
C ALA A 57 19.46 -3.17 8.34
N ARG A 58 18.95 -3.30 7.11
CA ARG A 58 19.71 -3.18 5.87
C ARG A 58 18.84 -2.66 4.74
N PHE A 59 19.46 -1.93 3.81
CA PHE A 59 18.97 -1.67 2.47
C PHE A 59 20.17 -1.79 1.52
N THR A 60 19.99 -2.46 0.38
CA THR A 60 21.08 -2.77 -0.55
C THR A 60 21.75 -1.50 -1.04
N GLY A 61 23.05 -1.37 -0.78
CA GLY A 61 23.86 -0.21 -1.16
C GLY A 61 23.85 0.98 -0.19
N VAL A 62 23.06 0.96 0.89
CA VAL A 62 23.10 2.02 1.93
C VAL A 62 23.94 1.57 3.12
N THR A 63 25.15 2.14 3.25
CA THR A 63 26.11 1.76 4.31
C THR A 63 26.83 2.99 4.89
N GLY A 64 27.56 2.80 6.00
CA GLY A 64 28.41 3.83 6.60
C GLY A 64 27.65 5.12 6.94
N ALA A 65 28.23 6.28 6.58
CA ALA A 65 27.64 7.59 6.84
C ALA A 65 26.24 7.76 6.22
N ASN A 66 25.96 7.14 5.07
CA ASN A 66 24.63 7.18 4.45
C ASN A 66 23.60 6.42 5.29
N LYS A 67 24.00 5.33 5.94
CA LYS A 67 23.11 4.58 6.86
C LYS A 67 22.79 5.40 8.10
N GLU A 68 23.79 6.04 8.71
CA GLU A 68 23.59 6.91 9.87
C GLU A 68 22.70 8.12 9.53
N LEU A 69 22.88 8.71 8.35
CA LEU A 69 22.03 9.77 7.83
C LEU A 69 20.59 9.28 7.65
N ALA A 70 20.42 8.11 7.00
CA ALA A 70 19.11 7.53 6.77
C ALA A 70 18.38 7.22 8.09
N ASP A 71 19.08 6.68 9.09
CA ASP A 71 18.48 6.34 10.38
C ASP A 71 17.87 7.55 11.08
N ARG A 72 18.56 8.70 11.09
CA ARG A 72 18.03 9.95 11.67
C ARG A 72 16.74 10.42 10.97
N VAL A 73 16.68 10.27 9.65
CA VAL A 73 15.48 10.60 8.88
C VAL A 73 14.36 9.60 9.18
N CYS A 74 14.68 8.31 9.24
CA CYS A 74 13.72 7.24 9.52
C CYS A 74 13.12 7.37 10.93
N GLU A 75 13.90 7.78 11.94
CA GLU A 75 13.39 8.05 13.28
C GLU A 75 12.34 9.15 13.27
N LYS A 76 12.62 10.28 12.62
CA LYS A 76 11.67 11.39 12.50
C LYS A 76 10.40 10.99 11.74
N ALA A 77 10.55 10.25 10.64
CA ALA A 77 9.42 9.76 9.85
C ALA A 77 8.56 8.77 10.65
N ARG A 78 9.17 7.79 11.32
CA ARG A 78 8.48 6.84 12.21
C ARG A 78 7.68 7.57 13.28
N ASP A 79 8.32 8.54 13.94
CA ASP A 79 7.67 9.29 15.02
C ASP A 79 6.50 10.12 14.48
N HIS A 80 6.64 10.71 13.29
CA HIS A 80 5.54 11.38 12.59
C HIS A 80 4.37 10.42 12.33
N MET A 81 4.65 9.23 11.80
CA MET A 81 3.64 8.25 11.40
C MET A 81 3.04 7.47 12.57
N SER A 82 3.56 7.63 13.79
CA SER A 82 3.02 6.99 14.99
C SER A 82 1.56 7.38 15.31
N LYS A 83 1.09 8.50 14.74
CA LYS A 83 -0.29 8.98 14.83
C LYS A 83 -1.25 8.33 13.83
N TYR A 84 -0.73 7.61 12.82
CA TYR A 84 -1.54 7.00 11.76
C TYR A 84 -2.12 5.65 12.18
N ASP A 85 -3.28 5.32 11.61
CA ASP A 85 -3.92 4.03 11.81
C ASP A 85 -3.20 2.91 11.02
N ASN A 86 -3.59 1.66 11.27
CA ASN A 86 -2.95 0.48 10.69
C ASN A 86 -3.07 0.35 9.16
N SER A 87 -3.78 1.25 8.47
CA SER A 87 -3.79 1.28 7.00
C SER A 87 -2.58 2.03 6.42
N HIS A 88 -1.96 2.95 7.18
CA HIS A 88 -0.84 3.81 6.76
C HIS A 88 0.21 4.02 7.87
N ASN A 89 0.36 3.06 8.78
CA ASN A 89 1.32 3.16 9.88
C ASN A 89 2.77 2.88 9.42
N TRP A 90 3.72 2.91 10.35
CA TRP A 90 5.12 2.60 10.07
C TRP A 90 5.35 1.22 9.44
N GLU A 91 4.52 0.22 9.74
CA GLU A 91 4.65 -1.13 9.17
C GLU A 91 4.38 -1.14 7.66
N HIS A 92 3.47 -0.28 7.18
CA HIS A 92 3.30 -0.07 5.75
C HIS A 92 4.60 0.39 5.09
N ILE A 93 5.26 1.42 5.66
CA ILE A 93 6.57 1.88 5.16
C ILE A 93 7.62 0.77 5.22
N GLN A 94 7.61 -0.05 6.27
CA GLN A 94 8.53 -1.18 6.37
C GLN A 94 8.40 -2.15 5.20
N HIS A 95 7.17 -2.44 4.78
CA HIS A 95 6.93 -3.28 3.62
C HIS A 95 7.26 -2.60 2.30
N VAL A 96 6.95 -1.31 2.15
CA VAL A 96 7.33 -0.55 0.94
C VAL A 96 8.84 -0.55 0.76
N VAL A 97 9.61 -0.29 1.81
CA VAL A 97 11.08 -0.34 1.75
C VAL A 97 11.59 -1.76 1.45
N ALA A 98 10.97 -2.81 2.02
CA ALA A 98 11.34 -4.18 1.70
C ALA A 98 11.05 -4.55 0.23
N ASN A 99 9.92 -4.09 -0.32
CA ASN A 99 9.59 -4.26 -1.73
C ASN A 99 10.59 -3.49 -2.62
N ALA A 100 10.95 -2.25 -2.24
CA ALA A 100 11.93 -1.45 -2.97
C ALA A 100 13.31 -2.10 -3.00
N ASP A 101 13.78 -2.63 -1.87
CA ASP A 101 15.07 -3.35 -1.77
C ASP A 101 15.09 -4.59 -2.68
N LEU A 102 13.98 -5.35 -2.69
CA LEU A 102 13.82 -6.52 -3.56
C LEU A 102 13.80 -6.14 -5.04
N ILE A 103 13.01 -5.11 -5.42
CA ILE A 103 12.94 -4.62 -6.80
C ILE A 103 14.32 -4.14 -7.23
N TYR A 104 14.96 -3.28 -6.44
CA TYR A 104 16.29 -2.74 -6.75
C TYR A 104 17.33 -3.86 -6.94
N SER A 105 17.37 -4.83 -6.03
CA SER A 105 18.30 -5.96 -6.10
C SER A 105 18.09 -6.80 -7.37
N LYS A 106 16.84 -7.12 -7.72
CA LYS A 106 16.54 -7.90 -8.93
C LYS A 106 16.82 -7.12 -10.21
N GLU A 107 16.55 -5.82 -10.24
CA GLU A 107 16.88 -4.99 -11.41
C GLU A 107 18.40 -4.87 -11.60
N LEU A 108 19.18 -4.87 -10.51
CA LEU A 108 20.65 -4.96 -10.56
C LEU A 108 21.12 -6.31 -11.12
N GLU A 109 20.52 -7.42 -10.68
CA GLU A 109 20.80 -8.78 -11.20
C GLU A 109 20.47 -8.92 -12.69
N ARG A 110 19.47 -8.18 -13.18
CA ARG A 110 19.12 -8.10 -14.61
C ARG A 110 20.10 -7.25 -15.42
N GLU A 111 21.12 -6.66 -14.78
CA GLU A 111 22.16 -5.82 -15.37
C GLU A 111 21.65 -4.64 -16.21
N THR A 112 20.48 -4.12 -15.89
CA THR A 112 19.92 -2.98 -16.63
C THR A 112 20.73 -1.72 -16.37
N GLU A 113 21.04 -0.94 -17.42
CA GLU A 113 21.97 0.18 -17.25
C GLU A 113 21.39 1.34 -16.45
N TRP A 114 20.06 1.52 -16.51
CA TRP A 114 19.38 2.61 -15.80
C TRP A 114 19.43 2.41 -14.27
N VAL A 115 19.36 1.16 -13.78
CA VAL A 115 19.35 0.92 -12.32
C VAL A 115 20.70 1.17 -11.67
N LYS A 116 21.80 1.01 -12.42
CA LYS A 116 23.16 1.30 -11.94
C LYS A 116 23.39 2.79 -11.68
N GLN A 117 22.54 3.65 -12.26
CA GLN A 117 22.58 5.09 -12.07
C GLN A 117 21.76 5.55 -10.86
N CYS A 118 20.95 4.66 -10.27
CA CYS A 118 20.14 4.97 -9.11
C CYS A 118 20.98 5.08 -7.84
N ASP A 119 20.70 6.08 -7.01
CA ASP A 119 21.23 6.17 -5.65
C ASP A 119 20.31 5.41 -4.67
N PRO A 120 20.81 4.33 -4.02
CA PRO A 120 20.01 3.56 -3.07
C PRO A 120 19.57 4.35 -1.84
N LEU A 121 20.29 5.41 -1.45
CA LEU A 121 19.86 6.31 -0.37
C LEU A 121 18.60 7.09 -0.77
N ILE A 122 18.51 7.54 -2.03
CA ILE A 122 17.35 8.23 -2.57
C ILE A 122 16.15 7.28 -2.63
N ILE A 123 16.34 6.03 -3.07
CA ILE A 123 15.27 5.02 -3.09
C ILE A 123 14.73 4.81 -1.67
N LEU A 124 15.62 4.55 -0.70
CA LEU A 124 15.24 4.33 0.70
C LEU A 124 14.47 5.52 1.27
N LEU A 125 15.02 6.72 1.18
CA LEU A 125 14.40 7.90 1.78
C LEU A 125 13.14 8.37 1.03
N GLY A 126 13.08 8.16 -0.28
CA GLY A 126 11.87 8.34 -1.07
C GLY A 126 10.73 7.43 -0.59
N CYS A 127 11.02 6.16 -0.35
CA CYS A 127 10.04 5.22 0.23
C CYS A 127 9.62 5.63 1.65
N VAL A 128 10.56 6.07 2.49
CA VAL A 128 10.28 6.42 3.89
C VAL A 128 9.40 7.66 4.01
N LEU A 129 9.54 8.61 3.09
CA LEU A 129 8.93 9.94 3.21
C LEU A 129 7.69 10.15 2.33
N HIS A 130 7.35 9.22 1.43
CA HIS A 130 6.25 9.42 0.47
C HIS A 130 4.88 9.68 1.13
N ASP A 131 4.66 9.12 2.32
CA ASP A 131 3.39 9.20 3.06
C ASP A 131 3.42 10.21 4.23
N VAL A 132 4.52 10.95 4.43
CA VAL A 132 4.67 11.91 5.54
C VAL A 132 3.82 13.18 5.35
N ASP A 133 3.64 13.65 4.12
CA ASP A 133 2.85 14.84 3.79
C ASP A 133 1.50 14.48 3.13
N ASP A 134 0.94 13.29 3.38
CA ASP A 134 -0.37 12.92 2.82
C ASP A 134 -1.51 13.64 3.56
N HIS A 135 -2.02 14.71 2.93
CA HIS A 135 -3.10 15.56 3.42
C HIS A 135 -4.40 14.82 3.78
N LYS A 136 -4.60 13.57 3.33
CA LYS A 136 -5.77 12.75 3.70
C LYS A 136 -5.94 12.56 5.22
N TYR A 137 -4.88 12.78 6.00
CA TYR A 137 -4.89 12.67 7.46
C TYR A 137 -4.77 14.01 8.18
N ASP A 138 -4.39 15.09 7.50
CA ASP A 138 -4.36 16.43 8.08
C ASP A 138 -5.77 16.97 8.31
N GLU A 139 -6.75 16.64 7.45
CA GLU A 139 -8.15 17.03 7.65
C GLU A 139 -8.75 16.54 8.99
N LYS A 140 -8.30 15.37 9.49
CA LYS A 140 -8.76 14.81 10.78
C LYS A 140 -8.26 15.63 11.97
N GLU A 141 -7.05 16.17 11.86
CA GLU A 141 -6.43 17.05 12.86
C GLU A 141 -6.98 18.48 12.73
N GLU A 142 -7.12 18.99 11.51
CA GLU A 142 -7.68 20.32 11.25
C GLU A 142 -9.11 20.45 11.73
N LYS A 143 -10.00 19.47 11.45
CA LYS A 143 -11.39 19.52 11.93
C LYS A 143 -11.49 19.48 13.47
N LYS A 144 -10.60 18.74 14.13
CA LYS A 144 -10.50 18.71 15.61
C LYS A 144 -9.94 20.01 16.20
N LYS A 145 -8.91 20.56 15.56
CA LYS A 145 -8.27 21.82 15.94
C LYS A 145 -9.21 22.99 15.74
N GLN A 146 -9.92 23.07 14.62
CA GLN A 146 -10.92 24.11 14.36
C GLN A 146 -12.07 24.09 15.39
N GLN A 147 -12.50 22.90 15.84
CA GLN A 147 -13.48 22.77 16.92
C GLN A 147 -12.95 23.29 18.27
N GLN A 148 -11.71 22.93 18.64
CA GLN A 148 -11.09 23.40 19.89
C GLN A 148 -10.68 24.88 19.84
N GLN A 149 -10.34 25.40 18.67
CA GLN A 149 -9.92 26.79 18.45
C GLN A 149 -11.11 27.76 18.39
N GLN A 150 -12.27 27.32 17.88
CA GLN A 150 -13.52 28.07 18.02
C GLN A 150 -13.93 28.24 19.49
N GLU A 151 -13.62 27.26 20.35
CA GLU A 151 -13.85 27.35 21.79
C GLU A 151 -12.85 28.26 22.52
N GLN A 152 -11.63 28.46 21.98
CA GLN A 152 -10.55 29.21 22.65
C GLN A 152 -10.26 30.61 22.06
N ASN A 153 -10.92 31.01 20.98
CA ASN A 153 -10.85 32.35 20.37
C ASN A 153 -9.40 32.88 20.15
N LEU A 154 -8.48 31.98 19.81
CA LEU A 154 -7.06 32.26 19.64
C LEU A 154 -6.74 32.42 18.15
N LYS A 155 -6.27 33.62 17.75
CA LYS A 155 -5.70 33.83 16.42
C LYS A 155 -4.26 33.32 16.39
N THR A 156 -3.94 32.47 15.43
CA THR A 156 -2.54 32.17 15.06
C THR A 156 -2.26 32.47 13.60
N THR A 157 -1.00 32.87 13.40
CA THR A 157 -0.22 33.01 12.17
C THR A 157 -0.53 31.97 11.11
N SER A 158 -0.49 32.38 9.84
CA SER A 158 -0.84 31.56 8.68
C SER A 158 -0.16 30.19 8.71
N GLU A 159 -0.98 29.14 8.57
CA GLU A 159 -0.58 27.75 8.33
C GLU A 159 -0.08 27.57 6.88
N GLU A 160 0.65 28.53 6.34
CA GLU A 160 1.23 28.47 5.00
C GLU A 160 2.51 27.62 5.03
N ASP A 161 2.47 26.48 4.35
CA ASP A 161 3.59 25.65 3.85
C ASP A 161 4.51 24.96 4.87
N LYS A 162 3.96 24.12 5.76
CA LYS A 162 4.80 23.11 6.45
C LYS A 162 5.11 21.94 5.51
N ASN A 163 6.23 22.02 4.79
CA ASN A 163 6.84 20.90 4.11
C ASN A 163 7.60 20.03 5.14
N TRP A 164 6.94 19.01 5.72
CA TRP A 164 7.56 18.16 6.75
C TRP A 164 8.70 17.32 6.21
N ILE A 165 8.60 16.88 4.95
CA ILE A 165 9.64 16.11 4.26
C ILE A 165 10.96 16.90 4.28
N MET A 166 10.96 18.13 3.77
CA MET A 166 12.14 19.01 3.78
C MET A 166 12.63 19.32 5.20
N HIS A 167 11.71 19.56 6.15
CA HIS A 167 12.09 19.79 7.54
C HIS A 167 12.85 18.58 8.13
N TYR A 168 12.37 17.35 7.91
CA TYR A 168 13.02 16.14 8.44
C TYR A 168 14.36 15.86 7.75
N LEU A 169 14.47 16.13 6.45
CA LEU A 169 15.72 15.98 5.72
C LEU A 169 16.77 16.98 6.22
N LEU A 170 16.45 18.27 6.24
CA LEU A 170 17.40 19.32 6.61
C LEU A 170 17.82 19.21 8.09
N THR A 171 16.89 18.92 8.99
CA THR A 171 17.21 18.74 10.43
C THR A 171 17.94 17.43 10.72
N SER A 172 18.06 16.52 9.75
CA SER A 172 18.90 15.31 9.83
C SER A 172 20.28 15.48 9.19
N ALA A 173 20.60 16.73 8.77
CA ALA A 173 21.81 17.11 8.06
C ALA A 173 21.93 16.51 6.64
N VAL A 174 20.79 16.25 5.97
CA VAL A 174 20.80 15.91 4.54
C VAL A 174 21.14 17.17 3.74
N PRO A 175 22.14 17.14 2.84
CA PRO A 175 22.48 18.28 1.99
C PRO A 175 21.29 18.74 1.15
N LEU A 176 21.12 20.06 0.99
CA LEU A 176 19.96 20.66 0.31
C LEU A 176 19.68 20.06 -1.10
N PRO A 177 20.67 19.86 -2.00
CA PRO A 177 20.39 19.28 -3.31
C PRO A 177 19.82 17.85 -3.25
N LEU A 178 20.34 17.04 -2.32
CA LEU A 178 19.84 15.69 -2.08
C LEU A 178 18.44 15.72 -1.46
N ALA A 179 18.23 16.63 -0.50
CA ALA A 179 16.92 16.80 0.13
C ALA A 179 15.83 17.20 -0.88
N THR A 180 16.12 18.13 -1.79
CA THR A 180 15.19 18.52 -2.86
C THR A 180 14.87 17.37 -3.80
N THR A 181 15.86 16.52 -4.11
CA THR A 181 15.65 15.34 -4.95
C THR A 181 14.71 14.34 -4.27
N ILE A 182 14.96 14.06 -2.98
CA ILE A 182 14.12 13.15 -2.19
C ILE A 182 12.70 13.68 -2.03
N ASP A 183 12.53 14.98 -1.73
CA ASP A 183 11.20 15.63 -1.63
C ASP A 183 10.42 15.53 -2.95
N THR A 184 11.10 15.80 -4.08
CA THR A 184 10.51 15.65 -5.42
C THR A 184 10.02 14.23 -5.67
N ILE A 185 10.86 13.23 -5.36
CA ILE A 185 10.49 11.82 -5.56
C ILE A 185 9.34 11.41 -4.64
N ALA A 186 9.41 11.74 -3.36
CA ALA A 186 8.40 11.40 -2.35
C ALA A 186 7.01 11.93 -2.73
N ARG A 187 6.92 13.18 -3.21
CA ARG A 187 5.65 13.81 -3.64
C ARG A 187 5.10 13.24 -4.96
N ALA A 188 5.96 12.62 -5.77
CA ALA A 188 5.60 12.06 -7.07
C ALA A 188 5.13 10.59 -6.99
N VAL A 189 5.12 9.96 -5.80
CA VAL A 189 4.78 8.53 -5.65
C VAL A 189 3.30 8.24 -5.89
N SER A 190 2.41 9.12 -5.40
CA SER A 190 0.98 8.79 -5.30
C SER A 190 0.32 8.53 -6.66
N PHE A 191 -0.57 7.52 -6.70
CA PHE A 191 -1.39 7.21 -7.88
C PHE A 191 -2.22 8.41 -8.38
N SER A 192 -2.76 9.20 -7.45
CA SER A 192 -3.56 10.38 -7.78
C SER A 192 -2.72 11.45 -8.47
N THR A 193 -1.49 11.68 -7.99
CA THR A 193 -0.53 12.61 -8.62
C THR A 193 -0.26 12.20 -10.06
N GLN A 194 0.02 10.93 -10.31
CA GLN A 194 0.28 10.45 -11.66
C GLN A 194 -0.93 10.53 -12.59
N ARG A 195 -2.15 10.27 -12.09
CA ARG A 195 -3.36 10.41 -12.90
C ARG A 195 -3.70 11.85 -13.23
N ALA A 196 -3.37 12.78 -12.33
CA ALA A 196 -3.62 14.20 -12.55
C ALA A 196 -2.70 14.76 -13.65
N ASP A 197 -1.43 14.37 -13.68
CA ASP A 197 -0.48 14.80 -14.71
C ASP A 197 0.51 13.69 -15.12
N PRO A 198 0.10 12.80 -16.05
CA PRO A 198 0.96 11.71 -16.54
C PRO A 198 2.21 12.20 -17.26
N THR A 199 2.12 13.35 -17.94
CA THR A 199 3.23 13.93 -18.72
C THR A 199 4.32 14.46 -17.79
N HIS A 200 3.93 15.12 -16.71
CA HIS A 200 4.86 15.57 -15.68
C HIS A 200 5.55 14.38 -15.02
N ILE A 201 4.81 13.33 -14.62
CA ILE A 201 5.41 12.13 -14.04
C ILE A 201 6.36 11.44 -15.01
N SER A 202 6.02 11.36 -16.31
CA SER A 202 6.94 10.82 -17.31
C SER A 202 8.23 11.61 -17.41
N THR A 203 8.18 12.93 -17.22
CA THR A 203 9.37 13.80 -17.19
C THR A 203 10.19 13.53 -15.93
N LEU A 204 9.54 13.41 -14.76
CA LEU A 204 10.23 13.05 -13.51
C LEU A 204 10.88 11.68 -13.59
N LEU A 205 10.24 10.66 -14.17
CA LEU A 205 10.80 9.31 -14.34
C LEU A 205 12.01 9.26 -15.30
N ALA A 206 12.17 10.26 -16.15
CA ALA A 206 13.35 10.41 -17.02
C ALA A 206 14.50 11.11 -16.27
N THR A 207 14.19 12.07 -15.40
CA THR A 207 15.18 12.82 -14.61
C THR A 207 15.63 12.06 -13.35
N TYR A 208 14.72 11.33 -12.71
CA TYR A 208 14.89 10.66 -11.42
C TYR A 208 14.53 9.17 -11.55
N PRO A 209 15.47 8.31 -12.00
CA PRO A 209 15.19 6.89 -12.24
C PRO A 209 14.75 6.12 -10.98
N GLU A 210 15.16 6.56 -9.79
CA GLU A 210 14.77 6.00 -8.49
C GLU A 210 13.24 6.01 -8.29
N LEU A 211 12.56 7.02 -8.84
CA LEU A 211 11.11 7.14 -8.75
C LEU A 211 10.39 5.90 -9.32
N ARG A 212 10.99 5.21 -10.30
CA ARG A 212 10.45 3.96 -10.86
C ARG A 212 10.30 2.90 -9.78
N ILE A 213 11.33 2.73 -8.96
CA ILE A 213 11.40 1.72 -7.89
C ILE A 213 10.48 2.13 -6.74
N VAL A 214 10.53 3.39 -6.32
CA VAL A 214 9.70 3.88 -5.21
C VAL A 214 8.21 3.76 -5.54
N GLN A 215 7.79 4.15 -6.74
CA GLN A 215 6.40 3.99 -7.18
C GLN A 215 5.97 2.52 -7.26
N ASP A 216 6.79 1.64 -7.81
CA ASP A 216 6.44 0.23 -7.91
C ASP A 216 6.34 -0.42 -6.53
N ALA A 217 7.25 -0.08 -5.61
CA ALA A 217 7.25 -0.61 -4.26
C ALA A 217 5.99 -0.26 -3.45
N ASP A 218 5.52 0.99 -3.55
CA ASP A 218 4.26 1.44 -2.93
C ASP A 218 3.03 0.75 -3.57
N ARG A 219 2.98 0.71 -4.91
CA ARG A 219 1.87 0.07 -5.64
C ARG A 219 1.76 -1.43 -5.32
N VAL A 220 2.88 -2.14 -5.26
CA VAL A 220 2.92 -3.55 -4.90
C VAL A 220 2.37 -3.79 -3.50
N GLU A 221 2.63 -2.90 -2.54
CA GLU A 221 2.09 -3.04 -1.17
C GLU A 221 0.58 -2.78 -1.10
N THR A 222 -0.01 -2.23 -2.16
CA THR A 222 -1.47 -2.08 -2.31
C THR A 222 -2.12 -3.32 -2.97
N LEU A 223 -1.33 -4.29 -3.45
CA LEU A 223 -1.81 -5.51 -4.11
C LEU A 223 -1.69 -6.76 -3.21
N GLY A 224 -2.29 -7.86 -3.65
CA GLY A 224 -2.28 -9.14 -2.93
C GLY A 224 -2.98 -9.13 -1.56
N ALA A 225 -2.67 -10.11 -0.73
CA ALA A 225 -3.34 -10.33 0.56
C ALA A 225 -3.18 -9.15 1.54
N ARG A 226 -1.99 -8.53 1.60
CA ARG A 226 -1.74 -7.38 2.48
C ARG A 226 -2.49 -6.15 1.98
N GLY A 227 -2.45 -5.87 0.68
CA GLY A 227 -3.22 -4.79 0.06
C GLY A 227 -4.71 -4.91 0.35
N GLN A 228 -5.27 -6.13 0.23
CA GLN A 228 -6.66 -6.42 0.56
C GLN A 228 -6.98 -6.13 2.03
N GLY A 229 -6.13 -6.59 2.95
CA GLY A 229 -6.28 -6.31 4.38
C GLY A 229 -6.23 -4.82 4.72
N ARG A 230 -5.27 -4.09 4.14
CA ARG A 230 -5.14 -2.63 4.31
C ARG A 230 -6.36 -1.88 3.80
N CYS A 231 -6.93 -2.29 2.68
CA CYS A 231 -8.11 -1.63 2.14
C CYS A 231 -9.35 -1.78 3.02
N PHE A 232 -9.56 -2.98 3.61
CA PHE A 232 -10.61 -3.16 4.62
C PHE A 232 -10.37 -2.30 5.86
N ALA A 233 -9.13 -2.25 6.35
CA ALA A 233 -8.76 -1.40 7.48
C ALA A 233 -9.05 0.10 7.19
N TYR A 234 -8.65 0.58 6.01
CA TYR A 234 -8.89 1.95 5.58
C TYR A 234 -10.40 2.28 5.49
N HIS A 235 -11.20 1.44 4.84
CA HIS A 235 -12.65 1.65 4.76
C HIS A 235 -13.32 1.60 6.14
N GLY A 236 -12.88 0.72 7.03
CA GLY A 236 -13.39 0.67 8.40
C GLY A 236 -12.98 1.87 9.27
N ALA A 237 -11.79 2.45 9.04
CA ALA A 237 -11.30 3.61 9.78
C ALA A 237 -11.81 4.95 9.22
N ASN A 238 -12.19 4.99 7.94
CA ASN A 238 -12.70 6.20 7.29
C ASN A 238 -14.19 6.39 7.59
N LYS A 239 -14.53 7.46 8.29
CA LYS A 239 -15.91 7.80 8.70
C LYS A 239 -16.88 7.93 7.53
N ASP A 240 -16.39 8.32 6.35
CA ASP A 240 -17.21 8.47 5.16
C ASP A 240 -17.66 7.11 4.59
N PHE A 241 -16.91 6.03 4.90
CA PHE A 241 -17.19 4.68 4.42
C PHE A 241 -17.68 3.72 5.51
N GLN A 242 -17.67 4.13 6.78
CA GLN A 242 -18.06 3.27 7.91
C GLN A 242 -19.50 2.75 7.83
N MET A 243 -20.40 3.52 7.22
CA MET A 243 -21.81 3.16 7.03
C MET A 243 -22.07 2.48 5.68
N ASP A 244 -21.07 2.43 4.80
CA ASP A 244 -21.18 1.76 3.51
C ASP A 244 -21.09 0.24 3.69
N SER A 245 -21.61 -0.50 2.71
CA SER A 245 -21.39 -1.94 2.65
C SER A 245 -19.90 -2.25 2.57
N ILE A 246 -19.44 -3.27 3.28
CA ILE A 246 -18.07 -3.79 3.17
C ILE A 246 -17.73 -4.23 1.74
N GLN A 247 -18.75 -4.51 0.91
CA GLN A 247 -18.58 -4.77 -0.52
C GLN A 247 -18.00 -3.56 -1.27
N ARG A 248 -18.21 -2.33 -0.77
CA ARG A 248 -17.57 -1.14 -1.32
C ARG A 248 -16.06 -1.22 -1.26
N ALA A 249 -15.50 -1.75 -0.15
CA ALA A 249 -14.07 -1.97 -0.05
C ALA A 249 -13.62 -2.88 -1.18
N VAL A 250 -14.28 -4.02 -1.39
CA VAL A 250 -13.99 -4.96 -2.49
C VAL A 250 -14.15 -4.31 -3.88
N GLN A 251 -15.21 -3.53 -4.10
CA GLN A 251 -15.43 -2.82 -5.37
C GLN A 251 -14.34 -1.77 -5.66
N HIS A 252 -13.90 -1.03 -4.63
CA HIS A 252 -12.83 -0.04 -4.75
C HIS A 252 -11.50 -0.66 -5.23
N HIS A 253 -11.24 -1.93 -4.87
CA HIS A 253 -10.08 -2.66 -5.40
C HIS A 253 -10.15 -2.77 -6.92
N TRP A 254 -11.34 -3.05 -7.46
CA TRP A 254 -11.49 -3.31 -8.88
C TRP A 254 -11.37 -2.05 -9.73
N GLU A 255 -11.92 -0.93 -9.27
CA GLU A 255 -11.93 0.33 -10.05
C GLU A 255 -10.53 0.96 -10.17
N LYS A 256 -9.69 0.75 -9.16
CA LYS A 256 -8.37 1.38 -9.07
C LYS A 256 -7.22 0.39 -9.24
N LEU A 257 -7.24 -0.73 -8.51
CA LEU A 257 -6.07 -1.60 -8.38
C LEU A 257 -5.86 -2.48 -9.62
N CYS A 258 -6.91 -2.74 -10.42
CA CYS A 258 -6.78 -3.45 -11.69
C CYS A 258 -5.82 -2.77 -12.67
N LEU A 259 -5.61 -1.46 -12.53
CA LEU A 259 -4.75 -0.67 -13.39
C LEU A 259 -3.27 -0.77 -12.98
N LEU A 260 -2.99 -1.08 -11.71
CA LEU A 260 -1.64 -1.01 -11.14
C LEU A 260 -0.63 -1.91 -11.86
N PRO A 261 -0.92 -3.19 -12.19
CA PRO A 261 0.04 -4.02 -12.93
C PRO A 261 0.48 -3.40 -14.25
N GLY A 262 -0.45 -2.75 -14.97
CA GLY A 262 -0.17 -2.04 -16.22
C GLY A 262 0.68 -0.79 -16.04
N MET A 263 0.62 -0.17 -14.85
CA MET A 263 1.31 1.07 -14.51
C MET A 263 2.70 0.86 -13.87
N MET A 264 3.11 -0.39 -13.60
CA MET A 264 4.43 -0.69 -13.06
C MET A 264 5.55 -0.27 -14.02
N ASN A 265 6.59 0.34 -13.46
CA ASN A 265 7.70 0.96 -14.17
C ASN A 265 8.86 -0.02 -14.46
N THR A 266 9.05 -1.01 -13.58
CA THR A 266 10.15 -1.98 -13.61
C THR A 266 9.65 -3.37 -14.01
N ALA A 267 10.55 -4.22 -14.51
CA ALA A 267 10.19 -5.60 -14.86
C ALA A 267 9.78 -6.39 -13.61
N THR A 268 10.56 -6.24 -12.53
CA THR A 268 10.29 -6.89 -11.25
C THR A 268 9.00 -6.39 -10.61
N GLY A 269 8.76 -5.07 -10.61
CA GLY A 269 7.52 -4.48 -10.10
C GLY A 269 6.29 -4.97 -10.86
N ARG A 270 6.40 -5.13 -12.19
CA ARG A 270 5.34 -5.72 -13.03
C ARG A 270 5.05 -7.17 -12.67
N GLU A 271 6.07 -8.02 -12.54
CA GLU A 271 5.92 -9.42 -12.12
C GLU A 271 5.21 -9.52 -10.76
N MET A 272 5.65 -8.73 -9.78
CA MET A 272 5.05 -8.69 -8.44
C MET A 272 3.61 -8.15 -8.47
N GLY A 273 3.36 -7.12 -9.29
CA GLY A 273 2.04 -6.52 -9.46
C GLY A 273 1.04 -7.49 -10.09
N GLU A 274 1.44 -8.21 -11.14
CA GLU A 274 0.61 -9.22 -11.79
C GLU A 274 0.28 -10.38 -10.86
N ASP A 275 1.24 -10.82 -10.05
CA ASP A 275 1.03 -11.88 -9.06
C ASP A 275 0.05 -11.44 -7.95
N GLY A 276 0.28 -10.25 -7.38
CA GLY A 276 -0.63 -9.67 -6.39
C GLY A 276 -2.04 -9.43 -6.92
N TRP A 277 -2.16 -9.04 -8.20
CA TRP A 277 -3.45 -8.89 -8.86
C TRP A 277 -4.16 -10.22 -9.08
N ARG A 278 -3.43 -11.27 -9.51
CA ARG A 278 -3.99 -12.62 -9.67
C ARG A 278 -4.61 -13.12 -8.36
N TRP A 279 -3.91 -12.96 -7.25
CA TRP A 279 -4.44 -13.31 -5.93
C TRP A 279 -5.72 -12.54 -5.60
N MET A 280 -5.78 -11.24 -5.90
CA MET A 280 -6.98 -10.43 -5.65
C MET A 280 -8.18 -10.87 -6.50
N CYS A 281 -7.95 -11.33 -7.74
CA CYS A 281 -8.99 -11.95 -8.56
C CYS A 281 -9.56 -13.21 -7.89
N GLU A 282 -8.70 -14.11 -7.39
CA GLU A 282 -9.12 -15.31 -6.67
C GLU A 282 -9.91 -14.99 -5.39
N PHE A 283 -9.44 -14.00 -4.62
CA PHE A 283 -10.16 -13.49 -3.45
C PHE A 283 -11.56 -13.00 -3.83
N ARG A 284 -11.68 -12.23 -4.92
CA ARG A 284 -12.96 -11.70 -5.39
C ARG A 284 -13.90 -12.80 -5.86
N GLU A 285 -13.41 -13.79 -6.60
CA GLU A 285 -14.22 -14.94 -7.00
C GLU A 285 -14.79 -15.67 -5.78
N ARG A 286 -13.97 -15.85 -4.75
CA ARG A 286 -14.41 -16.45 -3.49
C ARG A 286 -15.44 -15.58 -2.78
N TRP A 287 -15.19 -14.29 -2.67
CA TRP A 287 -16.11 -13.32 -2.06
C TRP A 287 -17.47 -13.29 -2.76
N ASP A 288 -17.48 -13.26 -4.09
CA ASP A 288 -18.68 -13.27 -4.92
C ASP A 288 -19.47 -14.57 -4.74
N TRP A 289 -18.78 -15.71 -4.69
CA TRP A 289 -19.42 -17.00 -4.44
C TRP A 289 -20.10 -17.06 -3.06
N GLU A 290 -19.40 -16.60 -2.00
CA GLU A 290 -19.96 -16.55 -0.65
C GLU A 290 -21.17 -15.62 -0.57
N THR A 291 -21.09 -14.45 -1.20
CA THR A 291 -22.18 -13.47 -1.25
C THR A 291 -23.41 -14.04 -1.99
N ARG A 292 -23.21 -14.67 -3.15
CA ARG A 292 -24.32 -15.25 -3.94
C ARG A 292 -24.97 -16.46 -3.25
N ARG A 293 -24.21 -17.25 -2.49
CA ARG A 293 -24.71 -18.41 -1.74
C ARG A 293 -25.77 -18.04 -0.69
N LEU A 294 -25.77 -16.79 -0.23
CA LEU A 294 -26.75 -16.30 0.75
C LEU A 294 -28.17 -16.13 0.18
N GLY A 295 -28.36 -16.26 -1.14
CA GLY A 295 -29.67 -16.17 -1.79
C GLY A 295 -30.24 -14.75 -1.74
N ARG A 296 -30.08 -14.00 -2.85
CA ARG A 296 -30.54 -12.59 -3.00
C ARG A 296 -30.37 -11.75 -1.73
N VAL A 297 -29.14 -11.67 -1.21
CA VAL A 297 -28.76 -10.61 -0.29
C VAL A 297 -27.80 -9.69 -1.04
N CYS A 298 -28.41 -8.88 -1.89
CA CYS A 298 -27.99 -7.56 -2.40
C CYS A 298 -29.21 -6.94 -3.08
#